data_AF-A0A955EFT7-F1
#
_entry.id   AF-A0A955EFT7-F1
#
_cell.length_a   1.000
_cell.length_b   1.000
_cell.length_c   1.000
_cell.angle_alpha   90.00
_cell.angle_beta   90.00
_cell.angle_gamma   90.00
#
_symmetry.space_group_name_H-M   'P 1'
#
loop_
_entity.id
_entity.type
_entity.pdbx_description
1 polymer ?
#
loop_
_entity_poly.entity_id
_entity_poly.type
_entity_poly.pdbx_seq_one_letter_code
_entity_poly.pdbx_strand_id
1 'polypeptide(L)'
;MADPITLEQIVEYKREEVERLKAKTDLASLRERIGELGRPRNFFGAVTRRPAGVRTAVIAEVKRRSPSAGWIRPEYDSSDFDPVVIAKQYHESGASAISCLTDERFFGGHIEYIHQIRDAVPLPVLRKDFII
;
A
#
# COMPACT_ATOMS: atom_id res chain seq x y z
N MET A 1 3.14 -6.81 29.42
CA MET A 1 3.29 -6.76 27.94
C MET A 1 1.90 -6.55 27.39
N ALA A 2 1.69 -5.61 26.47
CA ALA A 2 0.38 -5.43 25.85
C ALA A 2 0.02 -6.69 25.03
N ASP A 3 -1.25 -7.08 25.03
CA ASP A 3 -1.69 -8.24 24.25
C ASP A 3 -1.41 -8.02 22.76
N PRO A 4 -0.98 -9.07 22.03
CA PRO A 4 -0.72 -8.97 20.61
C PRO A 4 -2.00 -8.57 19.87
N ILE A 5 -1.86 -7.62 18.95
CA ILE A 5 -3.00 -7.17 18.13
C ILE A 5 -3.47 -8.32 17.24
N THR A 6 -4.75 -8.65 17.31
CA THR A 6 -5.34 -9.75 16.54
C THR A 6 -5.97 -9.28 15.23
N LEU A 7 -6.26 -10.22 14.32
CA LEU A 7 -6.98 -9.91 13.08
C LEU A 7 -8.39 -9.39 13.37
N GLU A 8 -9.07 -9.94 14.38
CA GLU A 8 -10.42 -9.51 14.78
C GLU A 8 -10.43 -8.04 15.19
N GLN A 9 -9.43 -7.60 15.96
CA GLN A 9 -9.30 -6.19 16.36
C GLN A 9 -9.06 -5.27 15.16
N ILE A 10 -8.25 -5.71 14.19
CA ILE A 10 -7.98 -4.93 12.99
C ILE A 10 -9.24 -4.82 12.13
N VAL A 11 -9.97 -5.92 11.94
CA VAL A 11 -11.22 -5.96 11.17
C VAL A 11 -12.29 -5.10 11.82
N GLU A 12 -12.42 -5.14 13.15
CA GLU A 12 -13.40 -4.32 13.87
C GLU A 12 -13.13 -2.83 13.68
N TYR A 13 -11.87 -2.41 13.82
CA TYR A 13 -11.51 -1.03 13.51
C TYR A 13 -11.76 -0.66 12.04
N LYS A 14 -11.48 -1.59 11.11
CA LYS A 14 -11.70 -1.35 9.67
C LYS A 14 -13.18 -1.12 9.37
N ARG A 15 -14.11 -1.78 10.08
CA ARG A 15 -15.55 -1.52 9.93
C ARG A 15 -15.90 -0.09 10.32
N GLU A 16 -15.43 0.37 11.48
CA GLU A 16 -15.63 1.75 11.93
C GLU A 16 -15.04 2.77 10.93
N GLU A 17 -13.83 2.50 10.44
CA GLU A 17 -13.16 3.32 9.44
C GLU A 17 -13.95 3.41 8.13
N VAL A 18 -14.40 2.26 7.60
CA VAL A 18 -15.19 2.19 6.37
C VAL A 18 -16.52 2.93 6.50
N GLU A 19 -17.24 2.77 7.61
CA GLU A 19 -18.51 3.49 7.83
C GLU A 19 -18.29 5.01 7.89
N ARG A 20 -17.22 5.47 8.57
CA ARG A 20 -16.84 6.88 8.58
C ARG A 20 -16.47 7.41 7.19
N LEU A 21 -15.81 6.60 6.35
CA LEU A 21 -15.46 6.99 4.98
C LEU A 21 -16.69 7.03 4.07
N LYS A 22 -17.62 6.07 4.17
CA LYS A 22 -18.90 6.08 3.45
C LYS A 22 -19.74 7.30 3.78
N ALA A 23 -19.70 7.77 5.04
CA ALA A 23 -20.39 8.99 5.44
C ALA A 23 -19.80 10.27 4.79
N LYS A 24 -18.53 10.24 4.36
CA LYS A 24 -17.84 11.37 3.71
C LYS A 24 -17.86 11.32 2.20
N THR A 25 -17.98 10.13 1.61
CA THR A 25 -17.95 9.97 0.16
C THR A 25 -18.94 8.88 -0.23
N ASP A 26 -19.99 9.29 -0.94
CA ASP A 26 -20.99 8.36 -1.42
C ASP A 26 -20.48 7.51 -2.59
N LEU A 27 -21.15 6.39 -2.82
CA LEU A 27 -20.74 5.42 -3.84
C LEU A 27 -20.88 5.94 -5.27
N ALA A 28 -21.83 6.83 -5.55
CA ALA A 28 -22.04 7.36 -6.89
C ALA A 28 -20.88 8.28 -7.28
N SER A 29 -20.52 9.20 -6.38
CA SER A 29 -19.35 10.08 -6.54
C SER A 29 -18.04 9.28 -6.71
N LEU A 30 -17.88 8.18 -5.96
CA LEU A 30 -16.71 7.29 -6.14
C LEU A 30 -16.69 6.63 -7.53
N ARG A 31 -17.83 6.17 -8.03
CA ARG A 31 -17.93 5.54 -9.36
C ARG A 31 -17.61 6.53 -10.47
N GLU A 32 -18.09 7.76 -10.37
CA GLU A 32 -17.79 8.84 -11.31
C GLU A 32 -16.29 9.13 -11.34
N ARG A 33 -15.68 9.38 -10.17
CA ARG A 33 -14.23 9.61 -10.06
C ARG A 33 -13.41 8.46 -10.64
N ILE A 34 -13.82 7.21 -10.44
CA ILE A 34 -13.15 6.04 -11.03
C ILE A 34 -13.25 6.04 -12.56
N GLY A 35 -14.40 6.46 -13.11
CA GLY A 35 -14.62 6.54 -14.56
C GLY A 35 -13.71 7.56 -15.26
N GLU A 36 -13.26 8.59 -14.54
CA GLU A 36 -12.33 9.61 -15.04
C GLU A 36 -10.86 9.15 -14.99
N LEU A 37 -10.55 8.05 -14.29
CA LEU A 37 -9.17 7.58 -14.17
C LEU A 37 -8.70 6.86 -15.43
N GLY A 38 -7.43 7.08 -15.78
CA GLY A 38 -6.74 6.29 -16.81
C GLY A 38 -6.65 4.80 -16.45
N ARG A 39 -6.41 3.98 -17.48
CA ARG A 39 -6.33 2.52 -17.33
C ARG A 39 -5.30 2.11 -16.25
N PRO A 40 -5.62 1.11 -15.39
CA PRO A 40 -4.67 0.62 -14.42
C PRO A 40 -3.47 -0.05 -15.11
N ARG A 41 -2.30 0.06 -14.49
CA ARG A 41 -1.10 -0.69 -14.90
C ARG A 41 -1.34 -2.18 -14.70
N ASN A 42 -0.89 -3.01 -15.63
CA ASN A 42 -1.15 -4.45 -15.61
C ASN A 42 -0.32 -5.19 -14.54
N PHE A 43 -0.83 -5.21 -13.30
CA PHE A 43 -0.17 -5.88 -12.17
C PHE A 43 0.08 -7.37 -12.45
N PHE A 44 -0.94 -8.10 -12.92
CA PHE A 44 -0.82 -9.52 -13.25
C PHE A 44 0.29 -9.76 -14.27
N GLY A 45 0.32 -8.97 -15.35
CA GLY A 45 1.36 -9.05 -16.37
C GLY A 45 2.75 -8.78 -15.80
N ALA A 46 2.89 -7.78 -14.93
CA ALA A 46 4.18 -7.42 -14.33
C ALA A 46 4.76 -8.54 -13.44
N VAL A 47 3.91 -9.29 -12.73
CA VAL A 47 4.38 -10.35 -11.80
C VAL A 47 4.42 -11.74 -12.43
N THR A 48 3.78 -11.96 -13.58
CA THR A 48 3.75 -13.27 -14.26
C THR A 48 4.62 -13.33 -15.51
N ARG A 49 4.77 -12.22 -16.25
CA ARG A 49 5.65 -12.15 -17.41
C ARG A 49 7.05 -11.86 -16.93
N ARG A 50 7.96 -12.79 -17.13
CA ARG A 50 9.39 -12.62 -16.82
C ARG A 50 10.12 -12.21 -18.09
N PRO A 51 10.62 -10.96 -18.21
CA PRO A 51 11.54 -10.60 -19.27
C PRO A 51 12.76 -11.52 -19.26
N ALA A 52 13.39 -11.70 -20.42
CA ALA A 52 14.62 -12.49 -20.52
C ALA A 52 15.67 -11.96 -19.52
N GLY A 53 16.26 -12.87 -18.73
CA GLY A 53 17.23 -12.53 -17.69
C GLY A 53 16.65 -12.28 -16.29
N VAL A 54 15.33 -12.09 -16.15
CA VAL A 54 14.68 -11.96 -14.82
C VAL A 54 14.31 -13.35 -14.29
N ARG A 55 15.01 -13.81 -13.26
CA ARG A 55 14.76 -15.15 -12.66
C ARG A 55 13.56 -15.18 -11.72
N THR A 56 13.30 -14.08 -11.00
CA THR A 56 12.27 -13.99 -9.96
C THR A 56 11.53 -12.65 -10.10
N ALA A 57 10.20 -12.70 -10.15
CA ALA A 57 9.37 -11.51 -10.04
C ALA A 57 9.20 -11.13 -8.56
N VAL A 58 9.46 -9.88 -8.22
CA VAL A 58 9.42 -9.39 -6.83
C VAL A 58 8.35 -8.32 -6.68
N ILE A 59 7.43 -8.53 -5.74
CA ILE A 59 6.53 -7.50 -5.24
C ILE A 59 7.19 -6.91 -4.00
N ALA A 60 7.76 -5.71 -4.11
CA ALA A 60 8.46 -5.08 -3.00
C ALA A 60 7.49 -4.26 -2.15
N GLU A 61 7.49 -4.46 -0.83
CA GLU A 61 6.51 -3.86 0.07
C GLU A 61 7.07 -2.63 0.77
N VAL A 62 6.41 -1.48 0.59
CA VAL A 62 6.64 -0.27 1.39
C VAL A 62 5.81 -0.41 2.67
N LYS A 63 6.48 -0.69 3.79
CA LYS A 63 5.88 -0.90 5.10
C LYS A 63 6.66 -0.15 6.18
N ARG A 64 5.94 0.73 6.90
CA ARG A 64 6.51 1.59 7.94
C ARG A 64 6.64 0.87 9.29
N ARG A 65 5.58 0.18 9.71
CA ARG A 65 5.54 -0.62 10.94
C ARG A 65 4.67 -1.87 10.79
N SER A 66 4.74 -2.77 11.76
CA SER A 66 3.75 -3.84 11.94
C SER A 66 3.45 -4.06 13.43
N PRO A 67 2.30 -4.66 13.77
CA PRO A 67 2.00 -5.03 15.15
C PRO A 67 3.06 -5.90 15.83
N SER A 68 3.68 -6.81 15.06
CA SER A 68 4.66 -7.76 15.58
C SER A 68 6.07 -7.18 15.72
N ALA A 69 6.49 -6.28 14.83
CA ALA A 69 7.86 -5.76 14.77
C ALA A 69 7.98 -4.32 15.28
N GLY A 70 6.87 -3.62 15.53
CA GLY A 70 6.90 -2.18 15.71
C GLY A 70 7.38 -1.50 14.43
N TRP A 71 8.26 -0.52 14.55
CA TRP A 71 8.90 0.14 13.40
C TRP A 71 9.81 -0.81 12.65
N ILE A 72 9.64 -0.93 11.32
CA ILE A 72 10.44 -1.86 10.51
C ILE A 72 11.92 -1.43 10.48
N ARG A 73 12.15 -0.12 10.51
CA ARG A 73 13.47 0.47 10.72
C ARG A 73 13.34 1.59 11.75
N PRO A 74 14.33 1.80 12.64
CA PRO A 74 14.26 2.84 13.64
C PRO A 74 13.97 4.24 13.05
N GLU A 75 14.56 4.56 11.89
CA GLU A 75 14.37 5.84 11.20
C GLU A 75 12.96 6.06 10.63
N TYR A 76 12.12 5.03 10.58
CA TYR A 76 10.74 5.16 10.09
C TYR A 76 9.81 5.78 11.15
N ASP A 77 10.23 5.86 12.41
CA ASP A 77 9.56 6.65 13.46
C ASP A 77 9.91 8.15 13.37
N SER A 78 9.96 8.68 12.15
CA SER A 78 10.18 10.10 11.88
C SER A 78 9.01 10.66 11.07
N SER A 79 8.70 11.95 11.24
CA SER A 79 7.85 12.70 10.33
C SER A 79 8.39 12.72 8.89
N ASP A 80 9.68 12.46 8.73
CA ASP A 80 10.39 12.48 7.44
C ASP A 80 10.32 11.14 6.69
N PHE A 81 9.47 10.21 7.14
CA PHE A 81 9.24 8.96 6.42
C PHE A 81 8.69 9.24 5.01
N ASP A 82 9.51 8.99 3.99
CA ASP A 82 9.13 9.17 2.60
C ASP A 82 8.94 7.82 1.88
N PRO A 83 7.69 7.41 1.58
CA PRO A 83 7.42 6.16 0.88
C PRO A 83 7.91 6.18 -0.58
N VAL A 84 8.06 7.36 -1.18
CA VAL A 84 8.50 7.54 -2.58
C VAL A 84 9.97 7.19 -2.73
N VAL A 85 10.82 7.60 -1.79
CA VAL A 85 12.25 7.27 -1.80
C VAL A 85 12.43 5.75 -1.81
N ILE A 86 11.71 5.03 -0.94
CA ILE A 86 11.77 3.58 -0.85
C ILE A 86 11.27 2.93 -2.15
N ALA A 87 10.14 3.40 -2.70
CA ALA A 87 9.60 2.86 -3.93
C ALA A 87 10.54 3.04 -5.14
N LYS A 88 11.22 4.20 -5.24
CA LYS A 88 12.23 4.44 -6.27
C LYS A 88 13.40 3.47 -6.15
N GLN A 89 13.92 3.26 -4.94
CA GLN A 89 14.98 2.28 -4.70
C GLN A 89 14.55 0.86 -5.08
N TYR A 90 13.31 0.47 -4.79
CA TYR A 90 12.79 -0.82 -5.23
C TYR A 90 12.68 -0.93 -6.75
N HIS A 91 12.24 0.14 -7.42
CA HIS A 91 12.19 0.17 -8.88
C HIS A 91 13.58 0.03 -9.50
N GLU A 92 14.56 0.82 -9.03
CA GLU A 92 15.96 0.77 -9.47
C GLU A 92 16.60 -0.61 -9.21
N SER A 93 16.18 -1.29 -8.14
CA SER A 93 16.63 -2.65 -7.79
C SER A 93 15.90 -3.76 -8.58
N GLY A 94 15.02 -3.42 -9.53
CA GLY A 94 14.36 -4.39 -10.40
C GLY A 94 13.07 -5.00 -9.84
N ALA A 95 12.40 -4.35 -8.89
CA ALA A 95 11.07 -4.78 -8.45
C ALA A 95 10.08 -4.81 -9.63
N SER A 96 9.23 -5.83 -9.65
CA SER A 96 8.20 -6.00 -10.68
C SER A 96 6.92 -5.22 -10.35
N ALA A 97 6.62 -5.06 -9.06
CA ALA A 97 5.50 -4.28 -8.57
C ALA A 97 5.79 -3.77 -7.16
N ILE A 98 5.01 -2.78 -6.72
CA ILE A 98 5.05 -2.27 -5.34
C ILE A 98 3.80 -2.72 -4.59
N SER A 99 3.96 -3.14 -3.34
CA SER A 99 2.88 -3.29 -2.36
C SER A 99 2.95 -2.11 -1.38
N CYS A 100 1.89 -1.32 -1.29
CA CYS A 100 1.82 -0.15 -0.42
C CYS A 100 0.85 -0.43 0.73
N LEU A 101 1.36 -0.44 1.97
CA LEU A 101 0.48 -0.49 3.15
C LEU A 101 -0.26 0.84 3.28
N THR A 102 -1.60 0.78 3.31
CA THR A 102 -2.46 1.97 3.50
C THR A 102 -3.16 2.00 4.85
N ASP A 103 -3.04 0.94 5.66
CA ASP A 103 -3.58 0.94 7.02
C ASP A 103 -2.76 1.86 7.95
N GLU A 104 -3.39 2.93 8.40
CA GLU A 104 -2.76 3.93 9.27
C GLU A 104 -2.54 3.41 10.69
N ARG A 105 -3.58 2.81 11.30
CA ARG A 105 -3.60 2.52 12.74
C ARG A 105 -2.58 1.47 13.17
N PHE A 106 -2.46 0.37 12.41
CA PHE A 106 -1.67 -0.79 12.82
C PHE A 106 -0.34 -0.86 12.07
N PHE A 107 -0.32 -0.45 10.79
CA PHE A 107 0.85 -0.57 9.91
C PHE A 107 1.56 0.76 9.60
N GLY A 108 1.04 1.89 10.10
CA GLY A 108 1.63 3.22 9.87
C GLY A 108 1.68 3.61 8.39
N GLY A 109 0.78 3.01 7.59
CA GLY A 109 0.53 3.43 6.22
C GLY A 109 -0.24 4.75 6.18
N HIS A 110 -0.64 5.15 4.98
CA HIS A 110 -1.55 6.26 4.74
C HIS A 110 -2.11 6.11 3.33
N ILE A 111 -3.38 6.48 3.10
CA ILE A 111 -4.01 6.29 1.79
C ILE A 111 -3.28 7.07 0.68
N GLU A 112 -2.79 8.27 0.97
CA GLU A 112 -2.07 9.10 -0.02
C GLU A 112 -0.73 8.52 -0.48
N TYR A 113 -0.10 7.64 0.31
CA TYR A 113 1.17 7.03 -0.08
C TYR A 113 1.05 6.23 -1.38
N ILE A 114 -0.11 5.61 -1.64
CA ILE A 114 -0.30 4.84 -2.88
C ILE A 114 -0.29 5.73 -4.11
N HIS A 115 -0.84 6.95 -4.00
CA HIS A 115 -0.87 7.94 -5.07
C HIS A 115 0.53 8.49 -5.32
N GLN A 116 1.21 8.93 -4.26
CA GLN A 116 2.58 9.42 -4.31
C GLN A 116 3.54 8.40 -4.94
N ILE A 117 3.46 7.12 -4.52
CA ILE A 117 4.26 6.04 -5.09
C ILE A 117 3.92 5.83 -6.58
N ARG A 118 2.62 5.73 -6.92
CA ARG A 118 2.18 5.47 -8.29
C ARG A 118 2.69 6.52 -9.27
N ASP A 119 2.70 7.78 -8.84
CA ASP A 119 3.13 8.91 -9.67
C ASP A 119 4.67 8.94 -9.82
N ALA A 120 5.39 8.46 -8.82
CA ALA A 120 6.85 8.53 -8.79
C ALA A 120 7.58 7.36 -9.47
N VAL A 121 6.95 6.19 -9.62
CA VAL A 121 7.56 5.02 -10.29
C VAL A 121 6.65 4.45 -11.39
N PRO A 122 7.20 3.85 -12.47
CA PRO A 122 6.39 3.30 -13.56
C PRO A 122 5.78 1.92 -13.25
N LEU A 123 6.01 1.36 -12.06
CA LEU A 123 5.53 0.04 -11.66
C LEU A 123 4.04 0.03 -11.28
N PRO A 124 3.30 -1.07 -11.46
CA PRO A 124 1.99 -1.22 -10.84
C PRO A 124 2.10 -1.25 -9.31
N VAL A 125 1.12 -0.65 -8.63
CA VAL A 125 1.10 -0.52 -7.16
C VAL A 125 -0.16 -1.21 -6.62
N LEU A 126 0.03 -2.17 -5.72
CA LEU A 126 -1.02 -2.87 -4.99
C LEU A 126 -1.35 -2.10 -3.71
N ARG A 127 -2.63 -1.84 -3.47
CA ARG A 127 -3.13 -1.43 -2.16
C ARG A 127 -3.11 -2.65 -1.23
N LYS A 128 -2.24 -2.62 -0.23
CA LYS A 128 -2.17 -3.63 0.83
C LYS A 128 -2.88 -3.08 2.06
N ASP A 129 -4.06 -3.63 2.33
CA ASP A 129 -4.96 -3.21 3.39
C ASP A 129 -5.90 -4.36 3.76
N PHE A 130 -6.78 -4.14 4.73
CA PHE A 130 -7.87 -5.03 5.08
C PHE A 130 -9.12 -4.61 4.31
N ILE A 131 -9.49 -5.39 3.29
CA ILE A 131 -10.63 -5.10 2.42
C ILE A 131 -11.82 -5.94 2.89
N ILE A 132 -12.89 -5.28 3.35
CA ILE A 132 -14.13 -5.87 3.90
C ILE A 132 -15.38 -5.14 3.39
#